data_AF-A0A953SI50-F1
#
_entry.id   AF-A0A953SI50-F1
#
_cell.length_a   1.000
_cell.length_b   1.000
_cell.length_c   1.000
_cell.angle_alpha   90.00
_cell.angle_beta   90.00
_cell.angle_gamma   90.00
#
_symmetry.space_group_name_H-M   'P 1'
#
loop_
_entity.id
_entity.type
_entity.pdbx_description
1 polymer ?
#
loop_
_entity_poly.entity_id
_entity_poly.type
_entity_poly.pdbx_seq_one_letter_code
_entity_poly.pdbx_strand_id
1 'polypeptide(L)'
;MSKNTDSAQYQQLEGVLSAAFNQASAGKGKERHAEEGEPFEKQQICEIARRLKGHPAAGPLFQAVKKIYESGRLPGQRGIDELLGAIVYISAAVILMEEEKNKQEAIENGR
;
A
#
# COMPACT_ATOMS: atom_id res chain seq x y z
N MET A 1 15.91 21.51 17.70
CA MET A 1 17.10 20.91 17.07
C MET A 1 16.64 20.19 15.81
N SER A 2 16.85 20.79 14.63
CA SER A 2 16.56 20.11 13.37
C SER A 2 17.59 19.00 13.21
N LYS A 3 17.16 17.74 13.22
CA LYS A 3 18.02 16.64 12.80
C LYS A 3 18.23 16.84 11.30
N ASN A 4 19.39 17.38 10.91
CA ASN A 4 19.89 17.23 9.55
C ASN A 4 20.10 15.74 9.34
N THR A 5 19.09 15.06 8.81
CA THR A 5 19.28 13.76 8.15
C THR A 5 20.23 14.03 7.00
N ASP A 6 21.45 13.48 7.06
CA ASP A 6 22.39 13.51 5.93
C ASP A 6 21.64 13.01 4.70
N SER A 7 21.28 13.93 3.78
CA SER A 7 20.42 13.57 2.65
C SER A 7 21.05 12.49 1.78
N ALA A 8 22.38 12.45 1.72
CA ALA A 8 23.16 11.41 1.05
C ALA A 8 22.86 9.99 1.57
N GLN A 9 22.59 9.82 2.88
CA GLN A 9 22.34 8.50 3.47
C GLN A 9 20.95 7.95 3.13
N TYR A 10 20.01 8.81 2.70
CA TYR A 10 18.62 8.44 2.41
C TYR A 10 18.27 8.48 0.91
N GLN A 11 19.22 8.84 0.03
CA GLN A 11 18.99 9.00 -1.41
C GLN A 11 18.32 7.78 -2.06
N GLN A 12 18.70 6.56 -1.67
CA GLN A 12 18.10 5.35 -2.23
C GLN A 12 16.63 5.20 -1.83
N LEU A 13 16.30 5.46 -0.55
CA LEU A 13 14.93 5.41 -0.06
C LEU A 13 14.09 6.52 -0.70
N GLU A 14 14.61 7.75 -0.73
CA GLU A 14 13.96 8.89 -1.39
C GLU A 14 13.68 8.60 -2.86
N GLY A 15 14.63 7.96 -3.56
CA GLY A 15 14.47 7.51 -4.94
C GLY A 15 13.29 6.54 -5.11
N VAL A 16 13.16 5.55 -4.23
CA VAL A 16 12.03 4.60 -4.25
C VAL A 16 10.69 5.29 -3.98
N LEU A 17 10.64 6.17 -2.98
CA LEU A 17 9.43 6.93 -2.65
C LEU A 17 9.01 7.85 -3.81
N SER A 18 9.98 8.51 -4.43
CA SER A 18 9.76 9.35 -5.61
C SER A 18 9.26 8.53 -6.81
N ALA A 19 9.82 7.34 -7.02
CA ALA A 19 9.38 6.44 -8.08
C ALA A 19 7.93 5.97 -7.88
N ALA A 20 7.54 5.61 -6.66
CA ALA A 20 6.16 5.24 -6.32
C ALA A 20 5.19 6.41 -6.59
N PHE A 21 5.56 7.63 -6.19
CA PHE A 21 4.78 8.83 -6.47
C PHE A 21 4.60 9.09 -7.97
N ASN A 22 5.69 8.98 -8.75
CA ASN A 22 5.66 9.16 -10.20
C ASN A 22 4.79 8.09 -10.89
N GLN A 23 4.88 6.83 -10.43
CA GLN A 23 4.05 5.74 -10.95
C GLN A 23 2.55 6.00 -10.71
N ALA A 24 2.18 6.47 -9.52
CA ALA A 24 0.79 6.79 -9.18
C ALA A 24 0.23 7.98 -9.97
N SER A 25 1.06 9.01 -10.19
CA SER A 25 0.65 10.24 -10.86
C SER A 25 0.58 10.12 -12.39
N ALA A 26 1.22 9.12 -13.00
CA ALA A 26 1.30 8.97 -14.46
C ALA A 26 0.85 7.59 -15.02
N GLY A 27 0.54 6.60 -14.18
CA GLY A 27 0.32 5.21 -14.59
C GLY A 27 -1.11 4.83 -15.04
N LYS A 28 -1.22 3.88 -15.99
CA LYS A 28 -2.48 3.26 -16.45
C LYS A 28 -2.60 1.83 -15.90
N GLY A 29 -3.40 1.62 -14.85
CA GLY A 29 -3.61 0.31 -14.22
C GLY A 29 -4.76 -0.46 -14.85
N LYS A 30 -4.46 -1.37 -15.79
CA LYS A 30 -5.41 -2.38 -16.29
C LYS A 30 -4.65 -3.65 -16.61
N GLU A 31 -5.25 -4.78 -16.21
CA GLU A 31 -5.01 -6.16 -16.68
C GLU A 31 -4.35 -7.13 -15.68
N ARG A 32 -5.11 -8.23 -15.41
CA ARG A 32 -4.66 -9.62 -15.16
C ARG A 32 -4.17 -9.93 -13.73
N HIS A 33 -4.30 -11.11 -13.12
CA HIS A 33 -4.83 -12.47 -13.41
C HIS A 33 -5.11 -13.15 -12.05
N ALA A 34 -5.66 -14.38 -12.04
CA ALA A 34 -5.61 -15.29 -10.88
C ALA A 34 -4.97 -16.64 -11.29
N GLU A 35 -4.30 -17.32 -10.34
CA GLU A 35 -3.68 -18.64 -10.50
C GLU A 35 -4.66 -19.81 -10.27
N GLU A 36 -4.30 -20.99 -10.77
CA GLU A 36 -5.14 -22.18 -10.90
C GLU A 36 -4.99 -23.15 -9.70
N GLY A 37 -6.11 -23.68 -9.19
CA GLY A 37 -6.16 -24.86 -8.33
C GLY A 37 -6.48 -24.65 -6.83
N GLU A 38 -6.50 -23.42 -6.33
CA GLU A 38 -6.91 -23.11 -4.95
C GLU A 38 -8.40 -22.70 -4.89
N PRO A 39 -9.23 -23.29 -4.00
CA PRO A 39 -10.59 -22.79 -3.76
C PRO A 39 -10.58 -21.31 -3.40
N PHE A 40 -11.40 -20.50 -4.07
CA PHE A 40 -11.38 -19.05 -3.98
C PHE A 40 -11.44 -18.54 -2.53
N GLU A 41 -12.23 -19.17 -1.68
CA GLU A 41 -12.39 -18.81 -0.27
C GLU A 41 -11.13 -19.00 0.59
N LYS A 42 -10.19 -19.83 0.12
CA LYS A 42 -8.89 -20.08 0.76
C LYS A 42 -7.78 -19.20 0.18
N GLN A 43 -7.97 -18.67 -1.01
CA GLN A 43 -7.00 -17.79 -1.65
C GLN A 43 -6.66 -16.59 -0.76
N GLN A 44 -5.42 -16.13 -0.88
CA GLN A 44 -4.87 -15.00 -0.12
C GLN A 44 -5.79 -13.77 -0.18
N ILE A 45 -6.45 -13.55 -1.32
CA ILE A 45 -7.44 -12.49 -1.52
C ILE A 45 -8.55 -12.55 -0.45
N CYS A 46 -9.13 -13.71 -0.15
CA CYS A 46 -10.17 -13.83 0.88
C CYS A 46 -9.59 -13.77 2.30
N GLU A 47 -8.39 -14.31 2.52
CA GLU A 47 -7.74 -14.30 3.83
C GLU A 47 -7.42 -12.89 4.31
N ILE A 48 -6.84 -12.06 3.43
CA ILE A 48 -6.42 -10.69 3.76
C ILE A 48 -7.63 -9.84 4.16
N ALA A 49 -8.74 -9.93 3.42
CA ALA A 49 -9.96 -9.20 3.74
C ALA A 49 -10.51 -9.57 5.13
N ARG A 50 -10.46 -10.87 5.51
CA ARG A 50 -10.88 -11.32 6.84
C ARG A 50 -9.99 -10.76 7.94
N ARG A 51 -8.67 -10.71 7.74
CA ARG A 51 -7.71 -10.16 8.70
C ARG A 51 -7.87 -8.65 8.91
N LEU A 52 -8.35 -7.94 7.89
CA LEU A 52 -8.54 -6.48 7.91
C LEU A 52 -9.99 -6.05 8.23
N LYS A 53 -10.86 -6.99 8.61
CA LYS A 53 -12.29 -6.69 8.87
C LYS A 53 -12.45 -5.63 9.95
N GLY A 54 -13.22 -4.59 9.65
CA GLY A 54 -13.49 -3.48 10.57
C GLY A 54 -12.37 -2.45 10.68
N HIS A 55 -11.29 -2.59 9.89
CA HIS A 55 -10.20 -1.61 9.86
C HIS A 55 -10.53 -0.44 8.92
N PRO A 56 -10.33 0.83 9.31
CA PRO A 56 -10.69 1.99 8.49
C PRO A 56 -9.94 2.03 7.14
N ALA A 57 -8.72 1.51 7.10
CA ALA A 57 -7.92 1.39 5.88
C ALA A 57 -7.91 -0.02 5.24
N ALA A 58 -8.93 -0.85 5.49
CA ALA A 58 -8.95 -2.24 5.03
C ALA A 58 -8.73 -2.41 3.52
N GLY A 59 -9.35 -1.55 2.70
CA GLY A 59 -9.24 -1.62 1.23
C GLY A 59 -7.81 -1.39 0.70
N PRO A 60 -7.17 -0.25 1.01
CA PRO A 60 -5.79 -0.01 0.60
C PRO A 60 -4.79 -1.03 1.18
N LEU A 61 -4.91 -1.38 2.46
CA LEU A 61 -4.04 -2.40 3.06
C LEU A 61 -4.17 -3.76 2.37
N PHE A 62 -5.39 -4.14 1.99
CA PHE A 62 -5.62 -5.34 1.21
C PHE A 62 -4.87 -5.32 -0.12
N GLN A 63 -4.99 -4.22 -0.86
CA GLN A 63 -4.33 -4.08 -2.16
C GLN A 63 -2.81 -4.06 -2.02
N ALA A 64 -2.28 -3.42 -0.98
CA ALA A 64 -0.84 -3.42 -0.70
C ALA A 64 -0.33 -4.86 -0.48
N VAL A 65 -0.99 -5.66 0.34
CA VAL A 65 -0.58 -7.06 0.58
C VAL A 65 -0.67 -7.90 -0.70
N LYS A 66 -1.73 -7.72 -1.50
CA LYS A 66 -1.86 -8.39 -2.80
C LYS A 66 -0.65 -8.10 -3.69
N LYS A 67 -0.29 -6.83 -3.85
CA LYS A 67 0.85 -6.40 -4.68
C LYS A 67 2.19 -6.91 -4.14
N ILE A 68 2.37 -6.93 -2.83
CA ILE A 68 3.58 -7.52 -2.20
C ILE A 68 3.72 -8.99 -2.61
N TYR A 69 2.65 -9.79 -2.58
CA TYR A 69 2.74 -11.19 -3.03
C TYR A 69 2.92 -11.33 -4.54
N GLU A 70 2.23 -10.53 -5.35
CA GLU A 70 2.40 -10.52 -6.81
C GLU A 70 3.86 -10.18 -7.21
N SER A 71 4.53 -9.28 -6.47
CA SER A 71 5.93 -8.94 -6.71
C SER A 71 6.88 -10.14 -6.62
N GLY A 72 6.59 -11.10 -5.72
CA GLY A 72 7.40 -12.30 -5.55
C GLY A 72 7.28 -13.31 -6.70
N ARG A 73 6.23 -13.18 -7.51
CA ARG A 73 5.95 -14.04 -8.67
C ARG A 73 6.42 -13.44 -9.99
N LEU A 74 6.70 -12.13 -10.01
CA LEU A 74 7.06 -11.39 -11.21
C LEU A 74 8.58 -11.15 -11.27
N PRO A 75 9.24 -11.40 -12.41
CA PRO A 75 10.67 -11.18 -12.54
C PRO A 75 11.01 -9.69 -12.78
N GLY A 76 12.16 -9.27 -12.28
CA GLY A 76 12.81 -8.01 -12.62
C GLY A 76 11.97 -6.76 -12.30
N GLN A 77 11.89 -5.84 -13.27
CA GLN A 77 11.22 -4.55 -13.10
C GLN A 77 9.73 -4.68 -12.72
N ARG A 78 9.04 -5.72 -13.22
CA ARG A 78 7.61 -5.92 -12.93
C ARG A 78 7.34 -6.19 -11.44
N GLY A 79 8.25 -6.91 -10.77
CA GLY A 79 8.15 -7.12 -9.33
C GLY A 79 8.39 -5.82 -8.56
N ILE A 80 9.37 -5.02 -9.00
CA ILE A 80 9.63 -3.69 -8.44
C ILE A 80 8.40 -2.79 -8.60
N ASP A 81 7.78 -2.76 -9.78
CA ASP A 81 6.58 -1.96 -10.08
C ASP A 81 5.39 -2.33 -9.18
N GLU A 82 5.24 -3.61 -8.82
CA GLU A 82 4.24 -4.04 -7.83
C GLU A 82 4.54 -3.53 -6.42
N LEU A 83 5.81 -3.57 -5.99
CA LEU A 83 6.22 -3.02 -4.70
C LEU A 83 6.03 -1.50 -4.63
N LEU A 84 6.32 -0.78 -5.73
CA LEU A 84 6.02 0.64 -5.83
C LEU A 84 4.51 0.89 -5.71
N GLY A 85 3.69 0.08 -6.38
CA GLY A 85 2.24 0.14 -6.22
C GLY A 85 1.77 -0.18 -4.79
N ALA A 86 2.44 -1.10 -4.08
CA ALA A 86 2.14 -1.39 -2.68
C ALA A 86 2.43 -0.18 -1.78
N ILE A 87 3.53 0.55 -2.01
CA ILE A 87 3.84 1.80 -1.31
C ILE A 87 2.70 2.82 -1.50
N VAL A 88 2.18 2.97 -2.72
CA VAL A 88 1.06 3.89 -3.01
C VAL A 88 -0.19 3.51 -2.21
N TYR A 89 -0.52 2.22 -2.13
CA TYR A 89 -1.66 1.77 -1.32
C TYR A 89 -1.42 1.90 0.19
N ILE A 90 -0.19 1.74 0.67
CA ILE A 90 0.16 2.03 2.06
C ILE A 90 0.00 3.53 2.34
N SER A 91 0.43 4.41 1.44
CA SER A 91 0.22 5.85 1.57
C SER A 91 -1.28 6.18 1.65
N ALA A 92 -2.11 5.57 0.81
CA ALA A 92 -3.56 5.72 0.91
C ALA A 92 -4.13 5.20 2.23
N ALA A 93 -3.58 4.09 2.78
CA ALA A 93 -3.97 3.59 4.09
C ALA A 93 -3.65 4.59 5.21
N VAL A 94 -2.46 5.19 5.18
CA VAL A 94 -2.05 6.22 6.14
C VAL A 94 -3.02 7.41 6.12
N ILE A 95 -3.36 7.92 4.93
CA ILE A 95 -4.32 9.03 4.78
C ILE A 95 -5.67 8.69 5.42
N LEU A 96 -6.23 7.51 5.14
CA LEU A 96 -7.52 7.10 5.73
C LEU A 96 -7.47 6.97 7.25
N MET A 97 -6.33 6.50 7.79
CA MET A 97 -6.16 6.40 9.23
C MET A 97 -6.02 7.78 9.89
N GLU A 98 -5.34 8.72 9.25
CA GLU A 98 -5.26 10.11 9.71
C GLU A 98 -6.64 10.78 9.69
N GLU A 99 -7.43 10.56 8.64
CA GLU A 99 -8.81 11.06 8.58
C GLU A 99 -9.69 10.49 9.71
N GLU A 100 -9.59 9.19 9.99
CA GLU A 100 -10.33 8.53 11.06
C GLU A 100 -9.90 9.06 12.44
N LYS A 101 -8.58 9.19 12.66
CA LYS A 101 -8.03 9.79 13.88
C LYS A 101 -8.58 11.20 14.09
N ASN A 102 -8.55 12.05 13.07
CA ASN A 102 -9.04 13.43 13.16
C ASN A 102 -10.55 13.49 13.45
N LYS A 103 -11.35 12.57 12.90
CA LYS A 103 -12.78 12.46 13.22
C LYS A 103 -13.00 12.09 14.68
N GLN A 104 -12.25 11.15 15.21
CA GLN A 104 -12.32 10.74 16.62
C GLN A 104 -11.95 11.90 17.54
N GLU A 105 -10.85 12.60 17.26
CA GLU A 105 -10.44 13.80 18.00
C GLU A 105 -11.51 14.91 17.94
N ALA A 106 -12.16 15.12 16.80
CA ALA A 106 -13.26 16.09 16.68
C ALA A 106 -14.50 15.70 17.49
N ILE A 107 -14.83 14.40 17.55
CA ILE A 107 -15.93 13.88 18.39
C ILE A 107 -15.60 14.03 19.88
N GLU A 108 -14.35 13.80 20.26
CA GLU A 108 -13.86 13.94 21.63
C GLU A 108 -13.80 15.41 22.08
N ASN A 109 -13.37 16.32 21.20
CA ASN A 109 -13.24 17.76 21.50
C ASN A 109 -14.55 18.56 21.33
N GLY A 110 -15.55 18.00 20.64
CA GLY A 110 -16.85 18.61 20.37
C GLY A 110 -17.97 18.18 21.33
N ARG A 111 -17.62 17.55 22.46
CA ARG A 111 -18.52 17.16 23.56
C ARG A 111 -18.11 17.82 24.86
#